data_AF-A0A6G0TSZ0-F1
#
_entry.id   AF-A0A6G0TSZ0-F1
#
_cell.length_a   1.000
_cell.length_b   1.000
_cell.length_c   1.000
_cell.angle_alpha   90.00
_cell.angle_beta   90.00
_cell.angle_gamma   90.00
#
_symmetry.space_group_name_H-M   'P 1'
#
loop_
_entity.id
_entity.type
_entity.pdbx_description
1 polymer ?
#
loop_
_entity_poly.entity_id
_entity_poly.type
_entity_poly.pdbx_seq_one_letter_code
_entity_poly.pdbx_strand_id
1 'polypeptide(L)'
;MQNYPKLMSIRFDTLSDCQSLQSELNSMVFWFNSIGLQFNTDKCHNFVVLTPKLSFHPHIEAMCCKSLKTLGFVLQLSKEFKLFASLKSIYCSLVRSLLEYVSVLWDPCTAVDSSLIECVQRRFLSSSVFILKINHPPHDYQPVMHKLGLVSLADRRVEANLLFLPKLIDGSTDAPSLLARVGFKVPSRLTRSSTPFAITPHKTNYGRNQPIDRMMRLGNEHPHLFIRY
;
A
#
# COMPACT_ATOMS: atom_id res chain seq x y z
N MET A 1 13.60 23.30 -11.30
CA MET A 1 13.95 21.93 -11.76
C MET A 1 14.13 21.06 -10.53
N GLN A 2 13.08 20.39 -10.09
CA GLN A 2 13.09 19.56 -8.89
C GLN A 2 13.15 18.11 -9.36
N ASN A 3 14.34 17.51 -9.25
CA ASN A 3 14.56 16.10 -9.54
C ASN A 3 13.73 15.28 -8.55
N TYR A 4 12.64 14.70 -9.02
CA TYR A 4 11.99 13.60 -8.32
C TYR A 4 13.04 12.47 -8.19
N PRO A 5 13.36 11.99 -6.98
CA PRO A 5 14.20 10.82 -6.86
C PRO A 5 13.51 9.71 -7.64
N LYS A 6 14.25 9.04 -8.55
CA LYS A 6 13.83 7.78 -9.17
C LYS A 6 13.28 6.92 -8.04
N LEU A 7 11.96 6.82 -7.99
CA LEU A 7 11.25 5.98 -7.05
C LEU A 7 11.72 4.58 -7.38
N MET A 8 12.63 4.08 -6.54
CA MET A 8 12.80 2.67 -6.28
C MET A 8 11.47 2.21 -5.68
N SER A 9 10.45 2.12 -6.54
CA SER A 9 9.59 0.96 -6.55
C SER A 9 10.54 -0.19 -6.26
N ILE A 10 10.29 -0.97 -5.22
CA ILE A 10 10.87 -2.31 -5.19
C ILE A 10 10.14 -3.04 -6.33
N ARG A 11 10.51 -2.70 -7.57
CA ARG A 11 10.55 -3.68 -8.62
C ARG A 11 11.57 -4.67 -8.09
N PHE A 12 11.14 -5.91 -8.01
CA PHE A 12 12.06 -7.01 -8.00
C PHE A 12 12.78 -6.97 -9.37
N ASP A 13 13.80 -6.12 -9.49
CA ASP A 13 14.47 -5.82 -10.76
C ASP A 13 15.42 -6.95 -11.17
N THR A 14 15.70 -7.91 -10.28
CA THR A 14 16.55 -9.08 -10.59
C THR A 14 15.92 -10.39 -10.14
N LEU A 15 16.07 -11.43 -10.98
CA LEU A 15 15.68 -12.81 -10.67
C LEU A 15 16.37 -13.33 -9.39
N SER A 16 17.55 -12.79 -9.08
CA SER A 16 18.36 -13.12 -7.90
C SER A 16 17.73 -12.67 -6.58
N ASP A 17 17.14 -11.48 -6.52
CA ASP A 17 16.47 -10.97 -5.32
C ASP A 17 15.19 -11.78 -5.02
N CYS A 18 14.43 -12.12 -6.07
CA CYS A 18 13.27 -13.02 -5.98
C CYS A 18 13.66 -14.42 -5.51
N GLN A 19 14.74 -15.00 -6.04
CA GLN A 19 15.21 -16.34 -5.66
C GLN A 19 15.73 -16.38 -4.22
N SER A 20 16.44 -15.34 -3.78
CA SER A 20 16.91 -15.24 -2.40
C SER A 20 15.73 -15.14 -1.43
N LEU A 21 14.75 -14.29 -1.75
CA LEU A 21 13.55 -14.12 -0.94
C LEU A 21 12.66 -15.37 -0.95
N GLN A 22 12.59 -16.09 -2.08
CA GLN A 22 11.88 -17.36 -2.19
C GLN A 22 12.58 -18.47 -1.40
N SER A 23 13.92 -18.52 -1.40
CA SER A 23 14.69 -19.46 -0.58
C SER A 23 14.46 -19.20 0.90
N GLU A 24 14.49 -17.94 1.33
CA GLU A 24 14.20 -17.54 2.72
C GLU A 24 12.77 -17.91 3.14
N LEU A 25 11.77 -17.65 2.28
CA LEU A 25 10.38 -18.05 2.52
C LEU A 25 10.23 -19.58 2.57
N ASN A 26 10.94 -20.33 1.72
CA ASN A 26 10.89 -21.79 1.73
C ASN A 26 11.52 -22.36 3.01
N SER A 27 12.64 -21.82 3.48
CA SER A 27 13.25 -22.19 4.77
C SER A 27 12.29 -21.89 5.94
N MET A 28 11.58 -20.77 5.86
CA MET A 28 10.59 -20.38 6.86
C MET A 28 9.39 -21.34 6.88
N VAL A 29 8.83 -21.71 5.72
CA VAL A 29 7.75 -22.69 5.60
C VAL A 29 8.19 -24.07 6.10
N PHE A 30 9.42 -24.50 5.80
CA PHE A 30 9.96 -25.76 6.26
C PHE A 30 10.08 -25.81 7.79
N TRP A 31 10.50 -24.70 8.41
CA TRP A 31 10.58 -24.57 9.86
C TRP A 31 9.20 -24.50 10.53
N PHE A 32 8.23 -23.80 9.93
CA PHE A 32 6.83 -23.80 10.37
C PHE A 32 6.26 -25.22 10.49
N ASN A 33 6.50 -26.05 9.47
CA ASN A 33 6.11 -27.45 9.49
C ASN A 33 6.85 -28.25 10.57
N SER A 34 8.12 -27.91 10.86
CA SER A 34 8.92 -28.55 11.92
C SER A 34 8.44 -28.24 13.34
N ILE A 35 7.77 -27.10 13.56
CA ILE A 35 7.21 -26.71 14.88
C ILE A 35 5.72 -27.04 15.02
N GLY A 36 5.14 -27.78 14.06
CA GLY A 36 3.73 -28.19 14.07
C GLY A 36 2.73 -27.07 13.75
N LEU A 37 3.18 -25.95 13.21
CA LEU A 37 2.32 -24.83 12.79
C LEU A 37 2.23 -24.80 11.26
N GLN A 38 1.06 -25.09 10.70
CA GLN A 38 0.85 -25.00 9.25
C GLN A 38 0.52 -23.56 8.83
N PHE A 39 1.20 -23.07 7.79
CA PHE A 39 0.87 -21.80 7.14
C PHE A 39 -0.46 -21.96 6.40
N ASN A 40 -1.55 -21.50 7.02
CA ASN A 40 -2.89 -21.71 6.50
C ASN A 40 -3.20 -20.74 5.34
N THR A 41 -2.93 -21.19 4.12
CA THR A 41 -3.24 -20.48 2.87
C THR A 41 -4.75 -20.30 2.66
N ASP A 42 -5.59 -21.13 3.28
CA ASP A 42 -7.05 -21.09 3.13
C ASP A 42 -7.66 -19.87 3.84
N LYS A 43 -6.95 -19.28 4.81
CA LYS A 43 -7.29 -17.98 5.44
C LYS A 43 -6.92 -16.75 4.59
N CYS A 44 -6.41 -16.92 3.36
CA CYS A 44 -6.19 -15.82 2.41
C CYS A 44 -7.46 -15.42 1.63
N HIS A 45 -8.64 -15.94 1.98
CA HIS A 45 -9.91 -15.37 1.53
C HIS A 45 -10.25 -14.08 2.30
N ASN A 46 -9.50 -13.01 2.08
CA ASN A 46 -9.87 -11.68 2.58
C ASN A 46 -10.91 -11.06 1.62
N PHE A 47 -12.17 -11.44 1.77
CA PHE A 47 -13.30 -10.72 1.19
C PHE A 47 -13.44 -9.36 1.88
N VAL A 48 -13.60 -8.27 1.12
CA VAL A 48 -13.78 -6.93 1.69
C VAL A 48 -15.09 -6.89 2.47
N VAL A 49 -15.02 -6.62 3.76
CA VAL A 49 -16.20 -6.59 4.63
C VAL A 49 -16.76 -5.16 4.65
N LEU A 50 -17.89 -4.97 3.99
CA LEU A 50 -18.65 -3.73 4.03
C LEU A 50 -19.73 -3.83 5.11
N THR A 51 -19.77 -2.89 6.05
CA THR A 51 -20.87 -2.84 7.01
C THR A 51 -22.17 -2.36 6.35
N PRO A 52 -23.35 -2.64 6.94
CA PRO A 52 -24.64 -2.09 6.47
C PRO A 52 -24.68 -0.55 6.43
N LYS A 53 -23.79 0.11 7.20
CA LYS A 53 -23.59 1.57 7.20
C LYS A 53 -22.61 2.06 6.12
N LEU A 54 -22.23 1.18 5.17
CA LEU A 54 -21.25 1.43 4.11
C LEU A 54 -19.88 1.90 4.64
N SER A 55 -19.52 1.50 5.85
CA SER A 55 -18.24 1.86 6.47
C SER A 55 -17.24 0.71 6.33
N PHE A 56 -16.03 1.06 5.88
CA PHE A 56 -14.87 0.17 5.86
C PHE A 56 -14.12 0.11 7.20
N HIS A 57 -14.52 0.90 8.20
CA HIS A 57 -13.82 0.99 9.48
C HIS A 57 -13.54 -0.40 10.12
N PRO A 58 -14.52 -1.31 10.27
CA PRO A 58 -14.24 -2.64 10.87
C PRO A 58 -13.32 -3.50 10.02
N HIS A 59 -13.34 -3.32 8.69
CA HIS A 59 -12.42 -4.01 7.80
C HIS A 59 -10.99 -3.48 7.99
N ILE A 60 -10.82 -2.16 8.04
CA ILE A 60 -9.51 -1.52 8.28
C ILE A 60 -8.97 -1.94 9.65
N GLU A 61 -9.80 -1.92 10.68
CA GLU A 61 -9.42 -2.38 12.02
C GLU A 61 -8.97 -3.84 12.00
N ALA A 62 -9.76 -4.74 11.39
CA ALA A 62 -9.39 -6.15 11.26
C ALA A 62 -8.06 -6.35 10.51
N MET A 63 -7.83 -5.60 9.43
CA MET A 63 -6.59 -5.64 8.66
C MET A 63 -5.40 -5.10 9.46
N CYS A 64 -5.56 -4.02 10.20
CA CYS A 64 -4.55 -3.48 11.11
C CYS A 64 -4.22 -4.46 12.24
N CYS A 65 -5.23 -5.06 12.87
CA CYS A 65 -5.04 -6.09 13.90
C CYS A 65 -4.29 -7.31 13.35
N LYS A 66 -4.67 -7.81 12.17
CA LYS A 66 -3.97 -8.91 11.49
C LYS A 66 -2.51 -8.54 11.21
N SER A 67 -2.29 -7.34 10.69
CA SER A 67 -0.94 -6.84 10.36
C SER A 67 -0.06 -6.64 11.59
N LEU A 68 -0.61 -6.15 12.71
CA LEU A 68 0.12 -6.01 13.97
C LEU A 68 0.50 -7.36 14.58
N LYS A 69 -0.38 -8.37 14.49
CA LYS A 69 -0.07 -9.74 14.91
C LYS A 69 1.06 -10.33 14.07
N THR A 70 0.99 -10.19 12.74
CA THR A 70 2.06 -10.61 11.83
C THR A 70 3.36 -9.85 12.11
N LEU A 71 3.28 -8.55 12.41
CA LEU A 71 4.45 -7.75 12.78
C LEU A 71 5.11 -8.25 14.06
N GLY A 72 4.33 -8.57 15.09
CA GLY A 72 4.86 -9.14 16.33
C GLY A 72 5.65 -10.43 16.06
N PHE A 73 5.10 -11.30 15.21
CA PHE A 73 5.77 -12.51 14.75
C PHE A 73 7.06 -12.22 13.97
N VAL A 74 7.03 -11.29 13.01
CA VAL A 74 8.21 -10.86 12.24
C VAL A 74 9.32 -10.33 13.14
N LEU A 75 8.98 -9.51 14.14
CA LEU A 75 9.94 -8.93 15.07
C LEU A 75 10.56 -9.98 15.99
N GLN A 76 9.78 -10.99 16.41
CA GLN A 76 10.29 -12.10 17.20
C GLN A 76 11.30 -12.92 16.39
N LEU A 77 10.93 -13.34 15.18
CA LEU A 77 11.81 -14.06 14.27
C LEU A 77 13.10 -13.30 13.95
N SER A 78 12.97 -11.99 13.70
CA SER A 78 14.12 -11.16 13.33
C SER A 78 15.15 -11.08 14.46
N LYS A 79 14.72 -11.16 15.73
CA LYS A 79 15.61 -11.20 16.90
C LYS A 79 16.29 -12.56 17.07
N GLU A 80 15.54 -13.64 16.92
CA GLU A 80 16.05 -15.01 17.09
C GLU A 80 17.08 -15.37 16.01
N PHE A 81 16.77 -15.06 14.75
CA PHE A 81 17.59 -15.42 13.60
C PHE A 81 18.53 -14.30 13.13
N LYS A 82 18.58 -13.16 13.82
CA LYS A 82 19.42 -11.99 13.50
C LYS A 82 19.26 -11.50 12.05
N LEU A 83 18.04 -11.52 11.53
CA LEU A 83 17.69 -11.17 10.14
C LEU A 83 17.65 -9.65 9.89
N PHE A 84 18.68 -8.92 10.32
CA PHE A 84 18.69 -7.46 10.28
C PHE A 84 18.72 -6.90 8.85
N ALA A 85 19.44 -7.55 7.95
CA ALA A 85 19.51 -7.16 6.54
C ALA A 85 18.17 -7.36 5.81
N SER A 86 17.48 -8.47 6.10
CA SER A 86 16.21 -8.84 5.45
C SER A 86 14.97 -8.29 6.17
N LEU A 87 15.13 -7.59 7.30
CA LEU A 87 14.02 -7.09 8.13
C LEU A 87 13.01 -6.26 7.31
N LYS A 88 13.51 -5.38 6.44
CA LYS A 88 12.68 -4.60 5.51
C LYS A 88 11.89 -5.53 4.58
N SER A 89 12.57 -6.48 3.95
CA SER A 89 11.98 -7.39 2.97
C SER A 89 10.87 -8.23 3.58
N ILE A 90 11.10 -8.78 4.79
CA ILE A 90 10.13 -9.58 5.54
C ILE A 90 8.92 -8.72 5.95
N TYR A 91 9.16 -7.49 6.42
CA TYR A 91 8.07 -6.55 6.71
C TYR A 91 7.24 -6.25 5.46
N CYS A 92 7.91 -6.00 4.33
CA CYS A 92 7.24 -5.68 3.08
C CYS A 92 6.41 -6.86 2.54
N SER A 93 6.92 -8.09 2.64
CA SER A 93 6.28 -9.28 2.10
C SER A 93 5.14 -9.80 2.97
N LEU A 94 5.23 -9.68 4.30
CA LEU A 94 4.26 -10.28 5.23
C LEU A 94 3.29 -9.28 5.86
N VAL A 95 3.76 -8.07 6.21
CA VAL A 95 2.96 -7.07 6.93
C VAL A 95 2.40 -6.05 5.96
N ARG A 96 3.26 -5.43 5.14
CA ARG A 96 2.84 -4.37 4.22
C ARG A 96 1.92 -4.90 3.12
N SER A 97 2.19 -6.10 2.60
CA SER A 97 1.33 -6.76 1.61
C SER A 97 -0.13 -6.90 2.08
N LEU A 98 -0.36 -7.17 3.38
CA LEU A 98 -1.71 -7.20 3.95
C LEU A 98 -2.39 -5.83 3.87
N LEU A 99 -1.68 -4.75 4.17
CA LEU A 99 -2.22 -3.39 4.17
C LEU A 99 -2.32 -2.78 2.77
N GLU A 100 -1.56 -3.27 1.80
CA GLU A 100 -1.62 -2.80 0.41
C GLU A 100 -2.68 -3.56 -0.41
N TYR A 101 -3.02 -4.79 -0.01
CA TYR A 101 -3.97 -5.63 -0.70
C TYR A 101 -5.36 -4.97 -0.80
N VAL A 102 -5.81 -4.76 -2.05
CA VAL A 102 -7.12 -4.16 -2.39
C VAL A 102 -7.33 -2.77 -1.73
N SER A 103 -6.25 -2.10 -1.31
CA SER A 103 -6.28 -0.79 -0.66
C SER A 103 -6.96 0.29 -1.52
N VAL A 104 -6.91 0.17 -2.84
CA VAL A 104 -7.62 1.06 -3.78
C VAL A 104 -9.14 1.06 -3.53
N LEU A 105 -9.72 -0.05 -3.05
CA LEU A 105 -11.15 -0.16 -2.77
C LEU A 105 -11.51 0.45 -1.41
N TRP A 106 -10.79 0.08 -0.36
CA TRP A 106 -11.12 0.41 1.02
C TRP A 106 -10.33 1.61 1.58
N ASP A 107 -9.51 2.28 0.77
CA ASP A 107 -8.66 3.40 1.25
C ASP A 107 -9.49 4.41 2.06
N PRO A 108 -9.06 4.69 3.31
CA PRO A 108 -9.88 5.40 4.28
C PRO A 108 -10.20 6.83 3.86
N CYS A 109 -11.45 7.22 4.11
CA CYS A 109 -11.89 8.60 3.96
C CYS A 109 -11.74 9.43 5.25
N THR A 110 -11.45 8.79 6.39
CA THR A 110 -11.32 9.45 7.69
C THR A 110 -9.87 9.52 8.15
N ALA A 111 -9.51 10.60 8.86
CA ALA A 111 -8.19 10.75 9.46
C ALA A 111 -7.90 9.69 10.53
N VAL A 112 -8.94 9.20 11.21
CA VAL A 112 -8.85 8.15 12.23
C VAL A 112 -8.38 6.84 11.61
N ASP A 113 -9.07 6.39 10.56
CA ASP A 113 -8.74 5.14 9.88
C ASP A 113 -7.37 5.21 9.19
N SER A 114 -7.06 6.34 8.55
CA SER A 114 -5.74 6.59 7.98
C SER A 114 -4.65 6.49 9.05
N SER A 115 -4.86 7.11 10.21
CA SER A 115 -3.92 7.04 11.33
C SER A 115 -3.75 5.64 11.90
N LEU A 116 -4.81 4.82 11.91
CA LEU A 116 -4.75 3.43 12.36
C LEU A 116 -3.80 2.59 11.50
N ILE A 117 -3.84 2.79 10.18
CA ILE A 117 -2.94 2.13 9.23
C ILE A 117 -1.50 2.61 9.45
N GLU A 118 -1.30 3.93 9.56
CA GLU A 118 0.04 4.50 9.80
C GLU A 118 0.65 4.02 11.13
N CYS A 119 -0.17 3.78 12.15
CA CYS A 119 0.30 3.21 13.42
C CYS A 119 0.99 1.85 13.26
N VAL A 120 0.57 1.01 12.31
CA VAL A 120 1.23 -0.28 12.03
C VAL A 120 2.66 -0.05 11.51
N GLN A 121 2.84 0.88 10.57
CA GLN A 121 4.16 1.23 10.07
C GLN A 121 5.01 1.89 11.16
N ARG A 122 4.46 2.82 11.94
CA ARG A 122 5.18 3.46 13.06
C ARG A 122 5.66 2.45 14.09
N ARG A 123 4.86 1.42 14.40
CA ARG A 123 5.24 0.34 15.32
C ARG A 123 6.44 -0.45 14.80
N PHE A 124 6.46 -0.74 13.49
CA PHE A 124 7.59 -1.38 12.83
C PHE A 124 8.85 -0.50 12.86
N LEU A 125 8.73 0.78 12.52
CA LEU A 125 9.84 1.74 12.53
C LEU A 125 10.42 1.90 13.94
N SER A 126 9.56 2.06 14.94
CA SER A 126 9.95 2.11 16.35
C SER A 126 10.75 0.87 16.77
N SER A 127 10.31 -0.32 16.36
CA SER A 127 11.04 -1.56 16.67
C SER A 127 12.37 -1.67 15.90
N SER A 128 12.39 -1.21 14.65
CA SER A 128 13.57 -1.24 13.78
C SER A 128 14.68 -0.34 14.28
N VAL A 129 14.35 0.78 14.93
CA VAL A 129 15.32 1.66 15.60
C VAL A 129 16.15 0.88 16.62
N PHE A 130 15.48 0.11 17.49
CA PHE A 130 16.16 -0.66 18.53
C PHE A 130 16.99 -1.80 17.94
N ILE A 131 16.46 -2.46 16.90
CA ILE A 131 17.13 -3.59 16.24
C ILE A 131 18.39 -3.15 15.49
N LEU A 132 18.29 -2.04 14.74
CA LEU A 132 19.36 -1.54 13.85
C LEU A 132 20.22 -0.45 14.48
N LYS A 133 19.96 -0.09 15.75
CA LYS A 133 20.66 0.97 16.51
C LYS A 133 20.77 2.28 15.72
N ILE A 134 19.65 2.75 15.18
CA ILE A 134 19.59 3.99 14.38
C ILE A 134 19.30 5.16 15.32
N ASN A 135 20.15 6.18 15.31
CA ASN A 135 19.86 7.42 16.03
C ASN A 135 18.75 8.18 15.31
N HIS A 136 17.70 8.58 16.04
CA HIS A 136 16.64 9.42 15.51
C HIS A 136 16.08 10.37 16.60
N PRO A 137 15.49 11.52 16.23
CA PRO A 137 14.83 12.41 17.18
C PRO A 137 13.56 11.78 17.78
N PRO A 138 13.18 12.11 19.02
CA PRO A 138 11.92 11.62 19.60
C PRO A 138 10.73 11.89 18.67
N HIS A 139 9.92 10.87 18.43
CA HIS A 139 8.71 10.91 17.60
C HIS A 139 8.91 11.25 16.11
N ASP A 140 10.14 11.49 15.65
CA ASP A 140 10.44 11.62 14.23
C ASP A 140 11.08 10.34 13.69
N TYR A 141 10.32 9.63 12.86
CA TYR A 141 10.74 8.37 12.22
C TYR A 141 11.13 8.55 10.75
N GLN A 142 11.13 9.78 10.21
CA GLN A 142 11.56 10.04 8.83
C GLN A 142 13.01 9.58 8.56
N PRO A 143 14.00 9.77 9.46
CA PRO A 143 15.36 9.28 9.24
C PRO A 143 15.43 7.76 9.12
N VAL A 144 14.60 7.06 9.90
CA VAL A 144 14.51 5.59 9.92
C VAL A 144 13.88 5.08 8.64
N MET A 145 12.81 5.74 8.19
CA MET A 145 12.17 5.44 6.90
C MET A 145 13.13 5.61 5.75
N HIS A 146 13.88 6.73 5.71
CA HIS A 146 14.87 6.99 4.68
C HIS A 146 16.00 5.95 4.69
N LYS A 147 16.53 5.61 5.86
CA LYS A 147 17.58 4.59 5.98
C LYS A 147 17.12 3.19 5.55
N LEU A 148 15.84 2.86 5.78
CA LEU A 148 15.22 1.62 5.30
C LEU A 148 14.74 1.72 3.85
N GLY A 149 14.76 2.89 3.21
CA GLY A 149 14.15 3.12 1.90
C GLY A 149 12.66 2.76 1.89
N LEU A 150 11.93 3.17 2.93
CA LEU A 150 10.48 3.02 3.05
C LEU A 150 9.80 4.37 2.83
N VAL A 151 8.68 4.34 2.12
CA VAL A 151 7.73 5.46 1.99
C VAL A 151 6.55 5.25 2.93
N SER A 152 5.75 6.28 3.19
CA SER A 152 4.59 6.15 4.07
C SER A 152 3.51 5.25 3.45
N LEU A 153 2.71 4.58 4.28
CA LEU A 153 1.59 3.80 3.78
C LEU A 153 0.56 4.71 3.08
N ALA A 154 0.44 5.97 3.48
CA ALA A 154 -0.39 6.96 2.81
C ALA A 154 0.06 7.20 1.36
N ASP A 155 1.36 7.44 1.15
CA ASP A 155 1.91 7.62 -0.19
C ASP A 155 1.74 6.36 -1.05
N ARG A 156 1.90 5.17 -0.44
CA ARG A 156 1.66 3.89 -1.11
C ARG A 156 0.21 3.71 -1.55
N ARG A 157 -0.76 4.16 -0.75
CA ARG A 157 -2.18 4.14 -1.15
C ARG A 157 -2.44 5.09 -2.31
N VAL A 158 -1.83 6.28 -2.31
CA VAL A 158 -1.90 7.21 -3.46
C VAL A 158 -1.29 6.58 -4.72
N GLU A 159 -0.10 5.99 -4.60
CA GLU A 159 0.57 5.28 -5.69
C GLU A 159 -0.29 4.13 -6.23
N ALA A 160 -0.90 3.33 -5.35
CA ALA A 160 -1.78 2.23 -5.76
C ALA A 160 -3.00 2.73 -6.56
N ASN A 161 -3.61 3.85 -6.15
CA ASN A 161 -4.71 4.48 -6.90
C ASN A 161 -4.23 4.96 -8.28
N LEU A 162 -3.05 5.61 -8.34
CA LEU A 162 -2.46 6.13 -9.58
C LEU A 162 -1.96 5.02 -10.52
N LEU A 163 -1.62 3.84 -10.01
CA LEU A 163 -1.22 2.69 -10.81
C LEU A 163 -2.42 1.87 -11.29
N PHE A 164 -3.51 1.84 -10.53
CA PHE A 164 -4.71 1.10 -10.92
C PHE A 164 -5.48 1.79 -12.05
N LEU A 165 -5.60 3.11 -12.02
CA LEU A 165 -6.38 3.85 -13.02
C LEU A 165 -5.85 3.69 -14.46
N PRO A 166 -4.55 3.80 -14.77
CA PRO A 166 -4.02 3.51 -16.10
C PRO A 166 -4.28 2.08 -16.55
N LYS A 167 -4.13 1.09 -15.65
CA LYS A 167 -4.40 -0.33 -15.92
C LYS A 167 -5.88 -0.61 -16.26
N LEU A 168 -6.78 0.22 -15.74
CA LEU A 168 -8.19 0.16 -16.09
C LEU A 168 -8.45 0.79 -17.46
N ILE A 169 -7.73 1.86 -17.80
CA ILE A 169 -7.88 2.59 -19.08
C ILE A 169 -7.23 1.83 -20.25
N ASP A 170 -6.07 1.21 -20.04
CA ASP A 170 -5.32 0.46 -21.07
C ASP A 170 -5.87 -0.96 -21.32
N GLY A 171 -6.85 -1.40 -20.51
CA GLY A 171 -7.47 -2.72 -20.61
C GLY A 171 -6.69 -3.85 -19.96
N SER A 172 -5.60 -3.58 -19.23
CA SER A 172 -4.87 -4.60 -18.45
C SER A 172 -5.75 -5.22 -17.36
N THR A 173 -6.78 -4.50 -16.91
CA THR A 173 -7.80 -4.97 -15.98
C THR A 173 -9.15 -5.00 -16.70
N ASP A 174 -9.67 -6.20 -16.97
CA ASP A 174 -10.95 -6.36 -17.66
C ASP A 174 -12.13 -6.06 -16.71
N ALA A 175 -12.57 -4.81 -16.71
CA ALA A 175 -13.69 -4.32 -15.90
C ALA A 175 -14.50 -3.24 -16.65
N PRO A 176 -15.25 -3.61 -17.70
CA PRO A 176 -15.95 -2.64 -18.56
C PRO A 176 -16.98 -1.80 -17.81
N SER A 177 -17.67 -2.38 -16.82
CA SER A 177 -18.62 -1.67 -15.96
C SER A 177 -17.94 -0.60 -15.09
N LEU A 178 -16.69 -0.82 -14.69
CA LEU A 178 -15.91 0.12 -13.91
C LEU A 178 -15.32 1.22 -14.80
N LEU A 179 -14.81 0.85 -15.98
CA LEU A 179 -14.31 1.78 -16.99
C LEU A 179 -15.41 2.74 -17.48
N ALA A 180 -16.65 2.26 -17.65
CA ALA A 180 -17.79 3.08 -18.03
C ALA A 180 -18.10 4.22 -17.03
N ARG A 181 -17.60 4.12 -15.78
CA ARG A 181 -17.75 5.16 -14.76
C ARG A 181 -16.63 6.21 -14.80
N VAL A 182 -15.58 6.01 -15.58
CA VAL A 182 -14.47 6.95 -15.73
C VAL A 182 -14.90 8.09 -16.64
N GLY A 183 -15.02 9.30 -16.10
CA GLY A 183 -15.35 10.49 -16.85
C GLY A 183 -14.09 11.11 -17.47
N PHE A 184 -13.85 10.90 -18.76
CA PHE A 184 -12.77 11.59 -19.47
C PHE A 184 -13.16 13.04 -19.79
N LYS A 185 -12.23 13.97 -19.57
CA LYS A 185 -12.40 15.36 -19.97
C LYS A 185 -11.61 15.61 -21.25
N VAL A 186 -12.32 15.74 -22.36
CA VAL A 186 -11.72 16.05 -23.68
C VAL A 186 -12.00 17.53 -23.99
N PRO A 187 -11.04 18.44 -23.73
CA PRO A 187 -11.26 19.85 -24.02
C PRO A 187 -11.23 20.10 -25.53
N SER A 188 -12.18 20.89 -26.03
CA SER A 188 -12.21 21.31 -27.44
C SER A 188 -11.13 22.33 -27.80
N ARG A 189 -10.53 22.98 -26.79
CA ARG A 189 -9.45 23.96 -26.92
C ARG A 189 -8.36 23.66 -25.92
N LEU A 190 -7.09 23.79 -26.34
CA LEU A 190 -5.94 23.62 -25.46
C LEU A 190 -5.90 24.74 -24.43
N THR A 191 -6.25 24.42 -23.18
CA THR A 191 -6.16 25.32 -22.03
C THR A 191 -4.86 25.09 -21.28
N ARG A 192 -4.33 26.14 -20.63
CA ARG A 192 -3.09 26.06 -19.82
C ARG A 192 -3.19 25.08 -18.64
N SER A 193 -4.40 24.74 -18.21
CA SER A 193 -4.68 23.68 -17.25
C SER A 193 -5.40 22.55 -17.99
N SER A 194 -4.78 21.37 -18.04
CA SER A 194 -5.38 20.17 -18.62
C SER A 194 -5.57 19.14 -17.51
N THR A 195 -6.79 19.06 -17.00
CA THR A 195 -7.22 18.00 -16.08
C THR A 195 -7.77 16.85 -16.94
N PRO A 196 -7.19 15.64 -16.92
CA PRO A 196 -7.60 14.53 -17.78
C PRO A 196 -9.02 14.00 -17.48
N PHE A 197 -9.53 14.18 -16.26
CA PHE A 197 -10.79 13.59 -15.82
C PHE A 197 -11.84 14.61 -15.36
N ALA A 198 -13.11 14.30 -15.61
CA ALA A 198 -14.28 15.01 -15.12
C ALA A 198 -14.78 14.35 -13.82
N ILE A 199 -14.91 15.11 -12.75
CA ILE A 199 -15.32 14.61 -11.43
C ILE A 199 -16.78 14.98 -11.19
N THR A 200 -17.59 13.99 -10.82
CA THR A 200 -19.00 14.22 -10.44
C THR A 200 -19.06 14.94 -9.09
N PRO A 201 -19.87 16.01 -8.94
CA PRO A 201 -20.04 16.64 -7.64
C PRO A 201 -20.88 15.75 -6.71
N HIS A 202 -20.44 15.62 -5.46
CA HIS A 202 -21.14 14.81 -4.44
C HIS A 202 -21.54 15.66 -3.25
N LYS A 203 -22.70 15.34 -2.67
CA LYS A 203 -23.20 15.96 -1.43
C LYS A 203 -22.60 15.37 -0.17
N THR A 204 -22.12 14.12 -0.22
CA THR A 204 -21.59 13.40 0.94
C THR A 204 -20.10 13.10 0.79
N ASN A 205 -19.39 13.04 1.92
CA ASN A 205 -17.99 12.63 1.96
C ASN A 205 -17.81 11.18 1.46
N TYR A 206 -18.81 10.33 1.64
CA TYR A 206 -18.82 8.98 1.09
C TYR A 206 -18.80 8.99 -0.43
N GLY A 207 -19.73 9.71 -1.08
CA GLY A 207 -19.78 9.84 -2.53
C GLY A 207 -18.51 10.46 -3.10
N ARG A 208 -18.00 11.52 -2.44
CA ARG A 208 -16.74 12.17 -2.84
C ARG A 208 -15.54 11.21 -2.82
N ASN A 209 -15.49 10.28 -1.87
CA ASN A 209 -14.39 9.34 -1.68
C ASN A 209 -14.65 7.95 -2.28
N GLN A 210 -15.65 7.84 -3.17
CA GLN A 210 -15.82 6.62 -3.95
C GLN A 210 -14.54 6.34 -4.77
N PRO A 211 -14.14 5.06 -4.95
CA PRO A 211 -12.83 4.73 -5.52
C PRO A 211 -12.55 5.39 -6.87
N ILE A 212 -13.51 5.38 -7.79
CA ILE A 212 -13.34 5.94 -9.15
C ILE A 212 -13.12 7.45 -9.10
N ASP A 213 -13.92 8.20 -8.35
CA ASP A 213 -13.77 9.65 -8.27
C ASP A 213 -12.55 10.06 -7.47
N ARG A 214 -12.16 9.27 -6.45
CA ARG A 214 -10.88 9.46 -5.78
C ARG A 214 -9.71 9.28 -6.75
N MET A 215 -9.69 8.20 -7.52
CA MET A 215 -8.64 7.94 -8.51
C MET A 215 -8.59 9.05 -9.57
N MET A 216 -9.73 9.49 -10.10
CA MET A 216 -9.80 10.61 -11.05
C MET A 216 -9.32 11.93 -10.43
N ARG A 217 -9.63 12.20 -9.16
CA ARG A 217 -9.11 13.37 -8.43
C ARG A 217 -7.59 13.32 -8.31
N LEU A 218 -7.04 12.20 -7.85
CA LEU A 218 -5.59 12.00 -7.75
C LEU A 218 -4.92 12.10 -9.13
N GLY A 219 -5.56 11.59 -10.19
CA GLY A 219 -5.07 11.71 -11.56
C GLY A 219 -5.07 13.15 -12.08
N ASN A 220 -6.06 13.97 -11.67
CA ASN A 220 -6.07 15.39 -11.97
C ASN A 220 -5.00 16.20 -11.22
N GLU A 221 -4.56 15.74 -10.05
CA GLU A 221 -3.41 16.30 -9.34
C GLU A 221 -2.07 15.93 -10.03
N HIS A 222 -2.05 14.83 -10.80
CA HIS A 222 -0.88 14.34 -11.53
C HIS A 222 -1.14 14.16 -13.05
N PRO A 223 -1.49 15.22 -13.80
CA PRO A 223 -1.92 15.09 -15.20
C PRO A 223 -0.87 14.47 -16.13
N HIS A 224 0.41 14.66 -15.83
CA HIS A 224 1.55 14.16 -16.61
C HIS A 224 1.59 12.63 -16.71
N LEU A 225 0.92 11.90 -15.82
CA LEU A 225 0.84 10.44 -15.87
C LEU A 225 -0.19 9.94 -16.91
N PHE A 226 -1.12 10.80 -17.33
CA PHE A 226 -2.27 10.42 -18.15
C PHE A 226 -2.31 11.14 -19.50
N ILE A 227 -1.63 12.27 -19.62
CA ILE A 227 -1.54 13.05 -20.86
C ILE A 227 -0.17 12.79 -21.48
N ARG A 228 -0.14 12.16 -22.66
CA ARG A 228 1.07 12.08 -23.49
C ARG A 228 1.13 13.35 -24.35
N TYR A 229 2.20 14.13 -24.19
CA TYR A 229 2.55 15.23 -25.11
C TYR A 229 3.20 14.69 -26.37
#